data_AF-A0A917RAP4-F1
#
_entry.id   AF-A0A917RAP4-F1
#
_cell.length_a   1.000
_cell.length_b   1.000
_cell.length_c   1.000
_cell.angle_alpha   90.00
_cell.angle_beta   90.00
_cell.angle_gamma   90.00
#
_symmetry.space_group_name_H-M   'P 1'
#
loop_
_entity.id
_entity.type
_entity.pdbx_description
1 polymer ?
#
loop_
_entity_poly.entity_id
_entity_poly.type
_entity_poly.pdbx_seq_one_letter_code
_entity_poly.pdbx_strand_id
1 'polypeptide(L)' 'MHFAGGSATAECRADGSVFLVSWSPADGYQFDEDVERGPAPVARLEAEPTADDADDLTYEITCGADGPRAQRVADTDD' A
#
# COMPACT_ATOMS: atom_id res chain seq x y z
N MET A 1 -1.22 2.53 -9.60
CA MET A 1 -1.85 3.59 -8.76
C MET A 1 -0.76 4.40 -8.08
N HIS A 2 -1.00 5.69 -7.84
CA HIS A 2 -0.06 6.61 -7.20
C HIS A 2 -0.66 7.17 -5.90
N PHE A 3 0.18 7.41 -4.91
CA PHE A 3 -0.15 7.96 -3.59
C PHE A 3 1.08 8.71 -3.03
N ALA A 4 0.95 9.35 -1.86
CA ALA A 4 2.01 10.25 -1.35
C ALA A 4 3.34 9.52 -1.10
N GLY A 5 3.30 8.32 -0.51
CA GLY A 5 4.49 7.51 -0.24
C GLY A 5 5.07 6.75 -1.45
N GLY A 6 4.42 6.82 -2.62
CA GLY A 6 4.93 6.13 -3.82
C GLY A 6 3.86 5.67 -4.79
N SER A 7 4.12 4.50 -5.39
CA SER A 7 3.22 3.90 -6.37
C SER A 7 3.21 2.39 -6.25
N ALA A 8 2.10 1.78 -6.69
CA ALA A 8 1.97 0.34 -6.72
C ALA A 8 1.12 -0.13 -7.91
N THR A 9 1.40 -1.33 -8.37
CA THR A 9 0.59 -2.08 -9.33
C THR A 9 -0.01 -3.26 -8.61
N ALA A 10 -1.31 -3.45 -8.75
CA ALA A 10 -2.04 -4.54 -8.13
C ALA A 10 -3.01 -5.16 -9.13
N GLU A 11 -3.29 -6.44 -8.94
CA GLU A 11 -4.27 -7.19 -9.70
C GLU A 11 -5.50 -7.43 -8.85
N CYS A 12 -6.67 -7.19 -9.45
CA CYS A 12 -7.95 -7.55 -8.85
C CYS A 12 -8.43 -8.88 -9.41
N ARG A 13 -8.74 -9.80 -8.51
CA ARG A 13 -9.26 -11.12 -8.84
C ARG A 13 -10.79 -11.15 -8.78
N ALA A 14 -11.37 -12.13 -9.46
CA ALA A 14 -12.82 -12.27 -9.59
C ALA A 14 -13.54 -12.53 -8.25
N ASP A 15 -12.83 -13.05 -7.25
CA ASP A 15 -13.32 -13.27 -5.89
C ASP A 15 -13.23 -12.03 -4.99
N GLY A 16 -12.80 -10.89 -5.54
CA GLY A 16 -12.63 -9.64 -4.82
C GLY A 16 -11.30 -9.53 -4.07
N SER A 17 -10.43 -10.55 -4.14
CA SER A 17 -9.08 -10.46 -3.57
C SER A 17 -8.17 -9.58 -4.45
N VAL A 18 -7.24 -8.91 -3.79
CA VAL A 18 -6.18 -8.13 -4.41
C VAL A 18 -4.85 -8.85 -4.26
N PHE A 19 -4.00 -8.74 -5.29
CA PHE A 19 -2.61 -9.18 -5.25
C PHE A 19 -1.70 -8.02 -5.68
N LEU A 20 -0.77 -7.61 -4.82
CA LEU A 20 0.23 -6.61 -5.16
C LEU A 20 1.27 -7.22 -6.12
N VAL A 21 1.45 -6.60 -7.28
CA VAL A 21 2.40 -7.07 -8.32
C VAL A 21 3.75 -6.41 -8.14
N SER A 22 3.76 -5.10 -7.94
CA SER A 22 4.98 -4.31 -7.75
C SER A 22 4.68 -3.00 -7.01
N TRP A 23 5.69 -2.41 -6.39
CA TRP A 23 5.61 -1.11 -5.74
C TRP A 23 6.96 -0.39 -5.84
N SER A 24 6.95 0.92 -5.73
CA SER A 24 8.15 1.76 -5.78
C SER A 24 7.95 2.99 -4.92
N PRO A 25 8.88 3.31 -4.01
CA PRO A 25 8.73 4.42 -3.09
C PRO A 25 8.81 5.75 -3.82
N ALA A 26 8.17 6.77 -3.26
CA ALA A 26 8.46 8.16 -3.62
C ALA A 26 9.83 8.59 -3.08
N ASP A 27 10.37 9.70 -3.58
CA ASP A 27 11.61 10.26 -3.05
C ASP A 27 11.46 10.57 -1.55
N GLY A 28 12.46 10.18 -0.75
CA GLY A 28 12.45 10.36 0.70
C GLY A 28 11.62 9.34 1.46
N TYR A 29 11.16 8.27 0.80
CA TYR A 29 10.48 7.13 1.42
C TYR A 29 11.21 5.82 1.13
N GLN A 30 10.98 4.85 1.99
CA GLN A 30 11.27 3.44 1.77
C GLN A 30 10.01 2.62 2.06
N PHE A 31 9.99 1.37 1.60
CA PHE A 31 8.95 0.41 1.96
C PHE A 31 9.59 -0.70 2.77
N ASP A 32 8.92 -1.15 3.82
CA ASP A 32 9.33 -2.30 4.61
C ASP A 32 9.42 -3.59 3.81
N GLU A 33 10.17 -4.54 4.35
CA GLU A 33 10.27 -5.89 3.83
C GLU A 33 9.00 -6.74 4.09
N ASP A 34 8.18 -6.35 5.07
CA ASP A 34 6.97 -7.05 5.51
C ASP A 34 5.69 -6.63 4.76
N VAL A 35 5.78 -6.40 3.45
CA VAL A 35 4.63 -6.06 2.60
C VAL A 35 3.58 -7.19 2.61
N GLU A 36 2.36 -6.88 3.07
CA GLU A 36 1.21 -7.77 2.97
C GLU A 36 0.69 -7.83 1.52
N ARG A 37 1.32 -8.68 0.72
CA ARG A 37 1.13 -8.73 -0.74
C ARG A 37 -0.22 -9.30 -1.20
N GLY A 38 -0.87 -10.12 -0.38
CA GLY A 38 -2.01 -10.95 -0.78
C GLY A 38 -1.61 -12.23 -1.56
N PRO A 39 -2.57 -12.99 -2.12
CA PRO A 39 -3.96 -12.61 -2.37
C PRO A 39 -4.80 -12.58 -1.09
N ALA A 40 -5.46 -11.45 -0.85
CA ALA A 40 -6.33 -11.23 0.30
C ALA A 40 -7.36 -10.13 -0.04
N PRO A 41 -8.43 -9.94 0.76
CA PRO A 41 -9.37 -8.84 0.55
C PRO A 41 -8.72 -7.44 0.61
N VAL A 42 -7.61 -7.35 1.35
CA VAL A 42 -6.78 -6.14 1.50
C VAL A 42 -5.31 -6.54 1.33
N ALA A 43 -4.56 -5.74 0.60
CA ALA A 43 -3.09 -5.77 0.62
C ALA A 43 -2.58 -4.48 1.27
N ARG A 44 -1.43 -4.51 1.94
CA ARG A 44 -0.91 -3.35 2.67
C ARG A 44 0.51 -2.99 2.27
N LEU A 45 0.78 -1.69 2.27
CA LEU A 45 2.10 -1.09 2.09
C LEU A 45 2.29 -0.02 3.15
N GLU A 46 3.43 -0.02 3.80
CA GLU A 46 3.86 1.01 4.75
C GLU A 46 5.00 1.78 4.11
N ALA A 47 4.80 3.08 3.88
CA ALA A 47 5.85 3.94 3.37
C ALA A 47 6.47 4.73 4.52
N GLU A 48 7.65 4.30 4.95
CA GLU A 48 8.43 4.94 5.99
C GLU A 48 9.20 6.14 5.42
N PRO A 49 9.08 7.34 5.98
CA PRO A 49 9.93 8.46 5.63
C PRO A 49 11.38 8.15 6.01
N THR A 50 12.34 8.48 5.14
CA THR A 50 13.77 8.35 5.46
C THR A 50 14.26 9.38 6.49
N ALA A 51 13.38 10.29 6.92
CA ALA A 51 13.66 11.30 7.94
C ALA A 51 13.05 10.85 9.26
N ASP A 52 13.87 10.76 10.31
CA ASP A 52 13.54 10.11 11.59
C ASP A 52 12.40 10.78 12.41
N ASP A 53 11.97 11.99 12.06
CA ASP A 53 10.96 12.78 12.80
C ASP A 53 9.56 12.78 12.15
N ALA A 54 9.32 11.93 11.15
CA ALA A 54 8.05 11.90 10.41
C ALA A 54 7.33 10.56 10.60
N ASP A 55 5.99 10.64 10.70
CA ASP A 55 5.13 9.46 10.83
C ASP A 55 5.07 8.66 9.53
N ASP A 56 4.93 7.34 9.69
CA ASP A 56 4.75 6.41 8.59
C ASP A 56 3.42 6.63 7.86
N LEU A 57 3.39 6.19 6.60
CA LEU A 57 2.20 6.26 5.76
C LEU A 57 1.74 4.85 5.42
N THR A 58 0.77 4.36 6.18
CA THR A 58 0.13 3.07 5.94
C THR A 58 -0.97 3.16 4.89
N TYR A 59 -0.92 2.27 3.89
CA TYR A 59 -1.87 2.18 2.79
C TYR A 59 -2.53 0.81 2.75
N GLU A 60 -3.86 0.80 2.81
CA GLU A 60 -4.68 -0.35 2.49
C GLU A 60 -5.09 -0.30 1.02
N ILE A 61 -4.94 -1.43 0.35
CA ILE A 61 -5.22 -1.57 -1.07
C ILE A 61 -6.35 -2.57 -1.23
N THR A 62 -7.40 -2.15 -1.93
CA THR A 62 -8.60 -2.95 -2.15
C THR A 62 -9.04 -2.87 -3.62
N CYS A 63 -9.90 -3.80 -4.03
CA CYS A 63 -10.50 -3.80 -5.35
C CYS A 63 -11.87 -3.12 -5.34
N GLY A 64 -11.99 -2.03 -6.10
CA GLY A 64 -13.26 -1.36 -6.38
C GLY A 64 -13.75 -1.67 -7.79
N ALA A 65 -14.91 -1.09 -8.16
CA ALA A 65 -15.51 -1.25 -9.48
C ALA A 65 -14.59 -0.82 -10.64
N ASP A 66 -13.72 0.17 -10.40
CA ASP A 66 -12.79 0.72 -11.39
C ASP A 66 -11.37 0.11 -11.31
N GLY A 67 -11.19 -0.96 -10.54
CA GLY A 67 -9.90 -1.60 -10.30
C GLY A 67 -9.30 -1.32 -8.92
N PRO A 68 -7.98 -1.55 -8.75
CA PRO A 68 -7.32 -1.41 -7.45
C PRO A 68 -7.27 0.04 -6.99
N ARG A 69 -7.52 0.26 -5.70
CA ARG A 69 -7.47 1.58 -5.06
C ARG A 69 -6.65 1.47 -3.78
N ALA A 70 -5.74 2.42 -3.59
CA ALA A 70 -5.01 2.61 -2.34
C ALA A 70 -5.72 3.69 -1.50
N GLN A 71 -5.89 3.42 -0.22
CA GLN A 71 -6.42 4.35 0.77
C GLN A 71 -5.43 4.46 1.92
N ARG A 72 -5.06 5.69 2.29
CA ARG A 72 -4.26 5.91 3.49
C ARG A 72 -5.13 5.61 4.71
N VAL A 73 -4.62 4.78 5.61
CA VAL A 73 -5.21 4.54 6.93
C VAL A 73 -4.34 5.25 7.97
N ALA A 74 -4.96 5.68 9.07
CA ALA A 74 -4.20 6.16 10.20
C ALA A 74 -3.61 4.96 10.92
N ASP A 75 -2.36 5.04 11.37
CA ASP A 75 -1.81 4.06 12.29
C ASP A 75 -2.62 4.08 13.57
N THR A 76 -3.35 2.98 13.80
CA THR A 76 -3.86 2.66 15.12
C THR A 76 -2.76 1.91 15.83
N ASP A 77 -1.87 2.64 16.51
CA ASP A 77 -1.13 2.13 17.66
C ASP A 77 -2.16 1.50 18.62
N ASP A 78 -2.05 0.19 18.88
CA ASP A 78 -2.76 -0.52 19.96
C ASP A 78 -1.96 -0.42 21.27
#